data_AF-A0A495ZKA7-F1
#
_entry.id   AF-A0A495ZKA7-F1
#
_cell.length_a   1.000
_cell.length_b   1.000
_cell.length_c   1.000
_cell.angle_alpha   90.00
_cell.angle_beta   90.00
_cell.angle_gamma   90.00
#
_symmetry.space_group_name_H-M   'P 1'
#
loop_
_entity.id
_entity.type
_entity.pdbx_description
1 polymer ?
#
loop_
_entity_poly.entity_id
_entity_poly.type
_entity_poly.pdbx_seq_one_letter_code
_entity_poly.pdbx_strand_id
1 'polypeptide(L)'
;MILNILKFFLLPIGLLFCLMGCNSESDNPLEPNNISSVNAKTSFEQNLLPILTARCAYSGCHDVNGPHGLDFRTYQNFISGDDDSVSVFIPGNAQNSDIIEEIVSGRMPPDGPPLTAAEIQLFRDWINQQDPADFPNLRYEEDDHGDHDHDHDHDHD
;
A
#
# COMPACT_ATOMS: atom_id res chain seq x y z
N MET A 1 46.01 -23.24 60.63
CA MET A 1 44.60 -23.27 60.24
C MET A 1 44.53 -22.78 58.79
N ILE A 2 44.25 -23.69 57.85
CA ILE A 2 43.79 -23.45 56.46
C ILE A 2 44.82 -22.68 55.58
N LEU A 3 45.75 -23.29 54.83
CA LEU A 3 45.59 -24.18 53.67
C LEU A 3 44.48 -23.74 52.71
N ASN A 4 44.80 -22.94 51.67
CA ASN A 4 44.15 -23.09 50.37
C ASN A 4 44.84 -22.38 49.19
N ILE A 5 45.50 -23.21 48.38
CA ILE A 5 45.44 -23.31 46.91
C ILE A 5 45.70 -22.07 46.04
N LEU A 6 46.95 -21.98 45.57
CA LEU A 6 47.30 -22.36 44.19
C LEU A 6 46.27 -21.97 43.10
N LYS A 7 46.54 -20.85 42.41
CA LYS A 7 46.17 -20.73 40.99
C LYS A 7 47.43 -20.39 40.18
N PHE A 8 48.00 -21.46 39.62
CA PHE A 8 48.80 -21.52 38.39
C PHE A 8 48.49 -20.33 37.46
N PHE A 9 49.43 -19.43 37.18
CA PHE A 9 50.49 -19.54 36.17
C PHE A 9 50.03 -20.23 34.87
N LEU A 10 50.24 -19.49 33.76
CA LEU A 10 50.30 -19.92 32.36
C LEU A 10 49.03 -19.79 31.50
N LEU A 11 48.96 -18.66 30.78
CA LEU A 11 48.75 -18.68 29.33
C LEU A 11 49.89 -19.50 28.68
N PRO A 12 49.65 -20.32 27.63
CA PRO A 12 49.36 -19.74 26.31
C PRO A 12 48.38 -20.53 25.39
N ILE A 13 47.81 -19.78 24.44
CA ILE A 13 47.55 -20.14 23.02
C ILE A 13 46.90 -21.51 22.76
N GLY A 14 45.59 -21.49 22.53
CA GLY A 14 44.84 -22.55 21.87
C GLY A 14 43.79 -21.94 20.95
N LEU A 15 44.18 -21.75 19.69
CA LEU A 15 43.33 -21.40 18.56
C LEU A 15 42.17 -22.41 18.44
N LEU A 16 40.94 -21.98 18.67
CA LEU A 16 39.78 -22.60 18.03
C LEU A 16 38.75 -21.54 17.68
N PHE A 17 38.85 -21.14 16.42
CA PHE A 17 37.77 -20.58 15.62
C PHE A 17 36.47 -21.37 15.89
N CYS A 18 35.56 -20.80 16.67
CA CYS A 18 34.15 -21.12 16.56
C CYS A 18 33.49 -19.90 15.93
N LEU A 19 33.37 -19.95 14.61
CA LEU A 19 32.38 -19.20 13.84
C LEU A 19 31.00 -19.65 14.33
N MET A 20 30.56 -19.12 15.47
CA MET A 20 29.17 -19.23 15.86
C MET A 20 28.43 -18.21 15.00
N GLY A 21 27.99 -18.68 13.83
CA GLY A 21 27.25 -17.88 12.86
C GLY A 21 25.96 -17.35 13.48
N CYS A 22 25.84 -16.04 13.57
CA CYS A 22 24.56 -15.39 13.39
C CYS A 22 24.40 -15.17 11.89
N ASN A 23 23.74 -16.10 11.21
CA ASN A 23 23.01 -15.77 10.00
C ASN A 23 21.62 -16.39 10.16
N SER A 24 20.74 -15.62 10.79
CA SER A 24 19.30 -15.74 10.54
C SER A 24 19.02 -14.95 9.27
N GLU A 25 19.46 -15.47 8.13
CA GLU A 25 18.97 -15.02 6.83
C GLU A 25 17.99 -16.10 6.38
N SER A 26 16.72 -15.90 6.72
CA SER A 26 15.62 -16.67 6.13
C SER A 26 15.47 -16.22 4.68
N ASP A 27 16.43 -16.59 3.83
CA ASP A 27 16.30 -16.50 2.39
C ASP A 27 15.31 -17.58 1.96
N ASN A 28 14.02 -17.27 2.09
CA ASN A 28 13.01 -17.95 1.31
C ASN A 28 13.19 -17.42 -0.14
N PRO A 29 13.58 -18.25 -1.11
CA PRO A 29 13.73 -17.81 -2.49
C PRO A 29 12.39 -17.24 -2.93
N LEU A 30 12.36 -15.93 -3.17
CA LEU A 30 11.20 -15.26 -3.73
C LEU A 30 10.93 -15.94 -5.08
N GLU A 31 9.83 -16.69 -5.15
CA GLU A 31 9.23 -17.11 -6.40
C GLU A 31 9.19 -15.88 -7.35
N PRO A 32 9.53 -16.01 -8.63
CA PRO A 32 9.76 -14.88 -9.53
C PRO A 32 8.54 -13.97 -9.73
N ASN A 33 7.34 -14.42 -9.34
CA ASN A 33 6.12 -13.62 -9.29
C ASN A 33 6.05 -12.68 -8.06
N ASN A 34 6.76 -12.97 -6.97
CA ASN A 34 6.72 -12.18 -5.73
C ASN A 34 7.63 -10.93 -5.79
N ILE A 35 8.62 -10.92 -6.67
CA ILE A 35 9.56 -9.78 -6.82
C ILE A 35 8.81 -8.52 -7.28
N SER A 36 7.84 -8.65 -8.20
CA SER A 36 7.05 -7.52 -8.71
C SER A 36 6.20 -6.90 -7.59
N SER A 37 5.46 -7.73 -6.86
CA SER A 37 4.60 -7.29 -5.74
C SER A 37 5.41 -6.65 -4.60
N VAL A 38 6.57 -7.20 -4.24
CA VAL A 38 7.47 -6.61 -3.23
C VAL A 38 7.99 -5.24 -3.66
N ASN A 39 8.35 -5.08 -4.93
CA ASN A 39 8.80 -3.80 -5.48
C ASN A 39 7.66 -2.78 -5.53
N ALA A 40 6.46 -3.20 -5.95
CA ALA A 40 5.27 -2.35 -5.97
C ALA A 40 4.93 -1.81 -4.58
N LYS A 41 4.92 -2.68 -3.56
CA LYS A 41 4.72 -2.29 -2.16
C LYS A 41 5.80 -1.34 -1.66
N THR A 42 7.06 -1.65 -1.92
CA THR A 42 8.19 -0.81 -1.49
C THR A 42 8.12 0.58 -2.12
N SER A 43 7.84 0.66 -3.42
CA SER A 43 7.63 1.93 -4.13
C SER A 43 6.44 2.70 -3.56
N PHE A 44 5.34 2.02 -3.24
CA PHE A 44 4.18 2.63 -2.61
C PHE A 44 4.52 3.26 -1.26
N GLU A 45 5.16 2.49 -0.38
CA GLU A 45 5.47 2.93 0.99
C GLU A 45 6.46 4.10 1.01
N GLN A 46 7.35 4.18 0.01
CA GLN A 46 8.31 5.27 -0.12
C GLN A 46 7.71 6.54 -0.75
N ASN A 47 6.82 6.38 -1.73
CA ASN A 47 6.40 7.50 -2.58
C ASN A 47 4.96 7.97 -2.32
N LEU A 48 4.01 7.05 -2.11
CA LEU A 48 2.59 7.38 -1.99
C LEU A 48 2.12 7.47 -0.54
N LEU A 49 2.54 6.53 0.30
CA LEU A 49 2.10 6.49 1.69
C LEU A 49 2.38 7.79 2.47
N PRO A 50 3.53 8.49 2.30
CA PRO A 50 3.74 9.78 2.95
C PRO A 50 2.75 10.87 2.51
N ILE A 51 2.31 10.84 1.25
CA ILE A 51 1.32 11.79 0.72
C ILE A 51 -0.06 11.45 1.29
N LEU A 52 -0.46 10.19 1.19
CA LEU A 52 -1.74 9.69 1.69
C LEU A 52 -1.91 9.97 3.18
N THR A 53 -0.89 9.67 4.00
CA THR A 53 -0.95 9.89 5.45
C THR A 53 -0.92 11.37 5.85
N ALA A 54 -0.24 12.22 5.06
CA ALA A 54 -0.18 13.65 5.34
C ALA A 54 -1.39 14.45 4.85
N ARG A 55 -2.08 13.97 3.81
CA ARG A 55 -3.08 14.76 3.06
C ARG A 55 -4.45 14.13 2.97
N CYS A 56 -4.60 12.82 3.17
CA CYS A 56 -5.86 12.11 2.97
C CYS A 56 -6.32 11.36 4.23
N ALA A 57 -5.39 10.69 4.92
CA ALA A 57 -5.69 9.80 6.05
C ALA A 57 -5.70 10.52 7.40
N TYR A 58 -6.46 11.61 7.48
CA TYR A 58 -6.71 12.34 8.72
C TYR A 58 -8.16 12.14 9.20
N SER A 59 -8.41 12.50 10.46
CA SER A 59 -9.66 12.21 11.14
C SER A 59 -10.87 12.79 10.41
N GLY A 60 -11.83 11.93 10.05
CA GLY A 60 -13.05 12.30 9.32
C GLY A 60 -12.89 12.34 7.79
N CYS A 61 -11.72 12.01 7.26
CA CYS A 61 -11.47 11.75 5.85
C CYS A 61 -11.04 10.29 5.68
N HIS A 62 -9.96 9.92 5.00
CA HIS A 62 -9.67 8.50 4.72
C HIS A 62 -8.89 7.80 5.84
N ASP A 63 -9.44 7.85 7.06
CA ASP A 63 -8.95 7.15 8.24
C ASP A 63 -9.87 5.97 8.64
N VAL A 64 -9.63 5.37 9.81
CA VAL A 64 -10.41 4.21 10.28
C VAL A 64 -11.92 4.45 10.40
N ASN A 65 -12.34 5.71 10.57
CA ASN A 65 -13.75 6.09 10.69
C ASN A 65 -14.16 7.02 9.55
N GLY A 66 -13.45 6.92 8.43
CA GLY A 66 -13.64 7.75 7.26
C GLY A 66 -14.97 7.53 6.55
N PRO A 67 -15.39 8.49 5.71
CA PRO A 67 -16.54 8.26 4.84
C PRO A 67 -16.19 7.17 3.83
N HIS A 68 -17.23 6.49 3.33
CA HIS A 68 -17.13 5.47 2.29
C HIS A 68 -16.23 4.26 2.64
N GLY A 69 -15.94 4.00 3.92
CA GLY A 69 -15.16 2.81 4.33
C GLY A 69 -13.70 2.81 3.86
N LEU A 70 -13.19 3.95 3.38
CA LEU A 70 -11.84 4.05 2.81
C LEU A 70 -10.81 4.44 3.87
N ASP A 71 -9.74 3.65 3.99
CA ASP A 71 -8.62 3.90 4.90
C ASP A 71 -7.28 3.87 4.15
N PHE A 72 -6.57 5.01 4.13
CA PHE A 72 -5.30 5.14 3.40
C PHE A 72 -4.07 5.17 4.31
N ARG A 73 -4.18 4.70 5.56
CA ARG A 73 -3.07 4.71 6.54
C ARG A 73 -2.01 3.64 6.28
N THR A 74 -2.32 2.63 5.47
CA THR A 74 -1.41 1.53 5.16
C THR A 74 -1.54 1.10 3.71
N TYR A 75 -0.49 0.44 3.18
CA TYR A 75 -0.54 -0.21 1.87
C TYR A 75 -1.72 -1.17 1.76
N GLN A 76 -1.90 -2.03 2.77
CA GLN A 76 -2.94 -3.07 2.72
C GLN A 76 -4.34 -2.47 2.66
N ASN A 77 -4.62 -1.42 3.43
CA ASN A 77 -5.93 -0.80 3.42
C ASN A 77 -6.20 -0.09 2.08
N PHE A 78 -5.18 0.59 1.53
CA PHE A 78 -5.29 1.23 0.21
C PHE A 78 -5.63 0.23 -0.90
N ILE A 79 -4.94 -0.91 -0.94
CA ILE A 79 -5.16 -1.93 -1.97
C ILE A 79 -6.36 -2.85 -1.72
N SER A 80 -7.02 -2.72 -0.57
CA SER A 80 -8.25 -3.46 -0.26
C SER A 80 -9.49 -2.74 -0.75
N GLY A 81 -9.43 -1.43 -1.00
CA GLY A 81 -10.60 -0.63 -1.36
C GLY A 81 -11.44 -0.23 -0.15
N ASP A 82 -12.72 -0.01 -0.37
CA ASP A 82 -13.71 0.26 0.68
C ASP A 82 -14.13 -1.00 1.47
N ASP A 83 -15.15 -0.87 2.32
CA ASP A 83 -15.70 -1.97 3.13
C ASP A 83 -16.25 -3.14 2.27
N ASP A 84 -16.63 -2.88 1.02
CA ASP A 84 -17.14 -3.86 0.05
C ASP A 84 -16.07 -4.32 -0.95
N SER A 85 -14.80 -3.94 -0.71
CA SER A 85 -13.64 -4.21 -1.57
C SER A 85 -13.71 -3.56 -2.96
N VAL A 86 -14.42 -2.44 -3.07
CA VAL A 86 -14.43 -1.56 -4.24
C VAL A 86 -13.14 -0.75 -4.25
N SER A 87 -12.34 -0.95 -5.30
CA SER A 87 -11.03 -0.34 -5.47
C SER A 87 -11.13 1.14 -5.86
N VAL A 88 -10.22 1.95 -5.33
CA VAL A 88 -10.06 3.37 -5.72
C VAL A 88 -9.16 3.57 -6.94
N PHE A 89 -8.61 2.49 -7.49
CA PHE A 89 -7.75 2.52 -8.67
C PHE A 89 -7.91 1.27 -9.53
N ILE A 90 -7.68 1.41 -10.83
CA ILE A 90 -7.64 0.30 -11.78
C ILE A 90 -6.16 -0.05 -12.07
N PRO A 91 -5.67 -1.25 -11.70
CA PRO A 91 -4.31 -1.69 -12.00
C PRO A 91 -3.99 -1.56 -13.48
N GLY A 92 -2.87 -0.90 -13.81
CA GLY A 92 -2.46 -0.67 -15.19
C GLY A 92 -3.21 0.44 -15.93
N ASN A 93 -4.21 1.09 -15.31
CA ASN A 93 -5.00 2.14 -15.95
C ASN A 93 -5.25 3.34 -15.04
N ALA A 94 -4.20 4.14 -14.82
CA ALA A 94 -4.31 5.38 -14.05
C ALA A 94 -5.23 6.44 -14.69
N GLN A 95 -5.55 6.33 -15.98
CA GLN A 95 -6.42 7.30 -16.65
C GLN A 95 -7.86 7.20 -16.16
N ASN A 96 -8.31 5.98 -15.85
CA ASN A 96 -9.69 5.69 -15.47
C ASN A 96 -9.80 5.31 -13.97
N SER A 97 -8.82 5.69 -13.15
CA SER A 97 -8.84 5.42 -11.70
C SER A 97 -9.48 6.57 -10.93
N ASP A 98 -10.43 6.26 -10.04
CA ASP A 98 -11.18 7.27 -9.25
C ASP A 98 -10.26 8.17 -8.43
N ILE A 99 -9.25 7.59 -7.76
CA ILE A 99 -8.29 8.39 -6.98
C ILE A 99 -7.58 9.44 -7.84
N ILE A 100 -7.33 9.15 -9.12
CA ILE A 100 -6.72 10.11 -10.05
C ILE A 100 -7.72 11.19 -10.44
N GLU A 101 -8.98 10.85 -10.69
CA GLU A 101 -10.01 11.83 -10.98
C GLU A 101 -10.20 12.80 -9.80
N GLU A 102 -10.32 12.28 -8.58
CA GLU A 102 -10.56 13.06 -7.38
C GLU A 102 -9.42 14.05 -7.08
N ILE A 103 -8.15 13.61 -7.20
CA ILE A 103 -7.00 14.50 -6.94
C ILE A 103 -6.76 15.51 -8.06
N VAL A 104 -7.08 15.17 -9.32
CA VAL A 104 -6.90 16.08 -10.47
C VAL A 104 -8.00 17.13 -10.54
N SER A 105 -9.24 16.74 -10.23
CA SER A 105 -10.37 17.68 -10.15
C SER A 105 -10.23 18.67 -9.00
N GLY A 106 -9.36 18.38 -8.03
CA GLY A 106 -9.16 19.18 -6.83
C GLY A 106 -10.27 19.00 -5.80
N ARG A 107 -11.14 17.99 -5.95
CA ARG A 107 -12.10 17.58 -4.93
C ARG A 107 -11.41 17.00 -3.70
N MET A 108 -10.28 16.31 -3.91
CA MET A 108 -9.43 15.76 -2.85
C MET A 108 -8.01 16.35 -2.89
N PRO A 109 -7.44 16.76 -1.73
CA PRO A 109 -8.11 16.86 -0.44
C PRO A 109 -9.07 18.07 -0.39
N PRO A 110 -10.20 17.98 0.34
CA PRO A 110 -11.20 19.06 0.40
C PRO A 110 -10.68 20.28 1.18
N ASP A 111 -9.86 20.03 2.20
CA ASP A 111 -9.32 21.03 3.11
C ASP A 111 -7.80 21.15 2.95
N GLY A 112 -7.36 21.64 1.79
CA GLY A 112 -5.93 21.83 1.56
C GLY A 112 -5.60 22.35 0.16
N PRO A 113 -4.32 22.70 -0.07
CA PRO A 113 -3.87 22.89 -1.44
C PRO A 113 -4.01 21.57 -2.22
N PRO A 114 -4.39 21.64 -3.51
CA PRO A 114 -4.33 20.48 -4.39
C PRO A 114 -2.95 19.85 -4.41
N LEU A 115 -2.88 18.55 -4.70
CA LEU A 115 -1.61 17.90 -4.95
C LEU A 115 -0.89 18.58 -6.13
N THR A 116 0.43 18.63 -6.03
CA THR A 116 1.27 19.10 -7.13
C THR A 116 1.24 18.11 -8.29
N ALA A 117 1.56 18.60 -9.49
CA ALA A 117 1.67 17.73 -10.66
C ALA A 117 2.69 16.58 -10.46
N ALA A 118 3.76 16.82 -9.70
CA ALA A 118 4.74 15.79 -9.38
C ALA A 118 4.17 14.72 -8.43
N GLU A 119 3.42 15.11 -7.40
CA GLU A 119 2.74 14.17 -6.50
C GLU A 119 1.71 13.33 -7.28
N ILE A 120 0.88 13.95 -8.12
CA ILE A 120 -0.10 13.24 -8.98
C ILE A 120 0.60 12.26 -9.91
N GLN A 121 1.76 12.61 -10.46
CA GLN A 121 2.52 11.73 -11.35
C GLN A 121 2.99 10.45 -10.61
N LEU A 122 3.36 10.54 -9.33
CA LEU A 122 3.71 9.36 -8.53
C LEU A 122 2.56 8.35 -8.45
N PHE A 123 1.32 8.84 -8.27
CA PHE A 123 0.13 7.96 -8.26
C PHE A 123 -0.06 7.30 -9.63
N ARG A 124 0.02 8.08 -10.71
CA ARG A 124 -0.12 7.55 -12.08
C ARG A 124 0.92 6.47 -12.39
N ASP A 125 2.18 6.76 -12.06
CA ASP A 125 3.28 5.84 -12.33
C ASP A 125 3.12 4.55 -11.56
N TRP A 126 2.76 4.62 -10.26
CA TRP A 126 2.55 3.43 -9.46
C TRP A 126 1.37 2.60 -9.98
N ILE A 127 0.21 3.22 -10.25
CA ILE A 127 -0.98 2.52 -10.76
C ILE A 127 -0.68 1.82 -12.09
N ASN A 128 -0.01 2.51 -13.03
CA ASN A 128 0.29 1.95 -14.35
C ASN A 128 1.31 0.80 -14.33
N GLN A 129 2.05 0.63 -13.23
CA GLN A 129 2.97 -0.49 -13.05
C GLN A 129 2.30 -1.74 -12.46
N GLN A 130 1.04 -1.64 -12.02
CA GLN A 130 0.33 -2.74 -11.38
C GLN A 130 -0.24 -3.70 -12.43
N ASP A 131 -0.22 -5.00 -12.13
CA ASP A 131 -0.87 -6.04 -12.92
C ASP A 131 -2.23 -6.38 -12.28
N PRO A 132 -3.36 -6.36 -13.02
CA PRO A 132 -4.65 -6.82 -12.52
C PRO A 132 -4.62 -8.22 -11.86
N ALA A 133 -3.72 -9.10 -12.30
CA ALA A 133 -3.56 -10.44 -11.72
C ALA A 133 -3.12 -10.43 -10.24
N ASP A 134 -2.49 -9.35 -9.79
CA ASP A 134 -2.06 -9.18 -8.39
C ASP A 134 -3.21 -8.77 -7.45
N PHE A 135 -4.39 -8.41 -8.00
CA PHE A 135 -5.55 -7.92 -7.25
C PHE A 135 -6.84 -8.71 -7.57
N PRO A 136 -6.86 -10.04 -7.39
CA PRO A 136 -7.94 -10.90 -7.89
C PRO A 136 -9.30 -10.73 -7.16
N ASN A 137 -9.31 -10.05 -6.01
CA ASN A 137 -10.50 -9.86 -5.18
C ASN A 137 -11.03 -8.42 -5.20
N LEU A 138 -10.37 -7.51 -5.93
CA LEU A 138 -10.84 -6.14 -6.04
C LEU A 138 -12.04 -6.07 -6.98
N ARG A 139 -13.04 -5.31 -6.55
CA ARG A 139 -14.15 -4.87 -7.38
C ARG A 139 -13.80 -3.49 -7.95
N TYR A 140 -14.27 -3.20 -9.14
CA TYR A 140 -14.22 -1.86 -9.70
C TYR A 140 -15.66 -1.37 -9.77
N GLU A 141 -15.91 -0.09 -9.52
CA GLU A 141 -17.21 0.46 -9.84
C GLU A 141 -17.41 0.25 -11.35
N GLU A 142 -18.37 -0.59 -11.73
CA GLU A 142 -18.82 -0.64 -13.11
C GLU A 142 -19.51 0.69 -13.33
N ASP A 143 -19.01 1.48 -14.27
CA ASP A 143 -19.66 2.71 -14.72
C ASP A 143 -21.11 2.35 -15.07
N ASP A 144 -22.04 2.55 -14.12
CA ASP A 144 -23.47 2.54 -14.35
C ASP A 144 -23.75 3.80 -15.16
N HIS A 145 -23.34 3.77 -16.42
CA HIS A 145 -23.97 4.51 -17.49
C HIS A 145 -25.40 3.97 -17.56
N GLY A 146 -26.21 4.42 -16.60
CA GLY A 146 -27.63 4.20 -16.61
C GLY A 146 -28.15 4.63 -17.96
N ASP A 147 -28.70 3.67 -18.69
CA ASP A 147 -29.82 3.92 -19.58
C ASP A 147 -30.94 4.51 -18.70
N HIS A 148 -30.81 5.78 -18.34
CA HIS A 148 -31.94 6.64 -18.11
C HIS A 148 -32.55 6.90 -19.48
N ASP A 149 -33.24 5.88 -19.99
CA ASP A 149 -34.25 6.04 -21.02
C ASP A 149 -35.28 7.02 -20.46
N HIS A 150 -35.13 8.25 -20.95
CA HIS A 150 -36.15 9.26 -20.96
C HIS A 150 -37.45 8.70 -21.53
N ASP A 151 -38.52 8.94 -20.77
CA ASP A 151 -39.87 9.24 -21.22
C ASP A 151 -40.57 8.20 -22.10
N HIS A 152 -41.67 7.64 -21.58
CA HIS A 152 -42.97 7.93 -22.19
C HIS A 152 -44.10 7.77 -21.19
N ASP A 153 -44.67 8.92 -20.83
CA ASP A 153 -46.06 9.05 -20.41
C ASP A 153 -46.97 8.21 -21.32
N HIS A 154 -47.70 7.28 -20.73
CA HIS A 154 -49.01 6.90 -21.22
C HIS A 154 -49.97 6.79 -20.04
N ASP A 155 -50.58 7.93 -19.72
CA ASP A 155 -51.99 7.96 -19.36
C ASP A 155 -52.78 7.14 -20.38
N HIS A 156 -53.54 6.15 -19.94
CA HIS A 156 -54.89 5.86 -20.47
C HIS A 156 -55.65 4.85 -19.59
N ASP A 157 -56.79 5.36 -19.09
CA ASP A 157 -58.03 4.74 -18.59
C ASP A 157 -58.08 4.01 -17.23
#